data_AF-L7FPH4-F1
#
_entry.id   AF-L7FPH4-F1
#
_cell.length_a   1.000
_cell.length_b   1.000
_cell.length_c   1.000
_cell.angle_alpha   90.00
_cell.angle_beta   90.00
_cell.angle_gamma   90.00
#
_symmetry.space_group_name_H-M   'P 1'
#
loop_
_entity.id
_entity.type
_entity.pdbx_description
1 polymer ?
#
loop_
_entity_poly.entity_id
_entity_poly.type
_entity_poly.pdbx_seq_one_letter_code
_entity_poly.pdbx_strand_id
1 'polypeptide(L)'
;MARGDRHHLKRLNAPHHWMLSKLGGTFAPKPSGGPHGMKECLPLILIMRNRLHYALNAREVQMILKNRNVKIDGKVRTDSRFPVGFMDVLSIPRTKEYFRLLYNTKRRFCLVPLSKEQSTIKLCKVEKRTLGTFGIPYIITHDGRTIRYPHPEIQANDTIKLDLVNNKIVDFVKFDVGNTAMLIGGNSMGRIGVVVKREVHPGSFEIVHIKDANGTIFTTRLANVFIIGKGTETLVNLPLDQGIKKPLIKAVNERIRKLKLAKLGKFNKSTKEPKQLNQNKPVAKKEEKAEVEGEKKETTQHKFKRTAPVPKKGAKGKKVAGRKVAKK
;
A
#
# COMPACT_ATOMS: atom_id res chain seq x y z
N MET A 1 -8.42 -39.11 -15.99
CA MET A 1 -9.87 -39.39 -16.08
C MET A 1 -10.65 -38.26 -15.42
N ALA A 2 -11.88 -37.98 -15.87
CA ALA A 2 -12.78 -37.04 -15.21
C ALA A 2 -13.66 -37.83 -14.21
N ARG A 3 -13.18 -37.97 -12.97
CA ARG A 3 -13.84 -38.73 -11.89
C ARG A 3 -13.80 -37.98 -10.54
N GLY A 4 -13.76 -36.66 -10.59
CA GLY A 4 -13.61 -35.79 -9.41
C GLY A 4 -12.38 -34.87 -9.48
N ASP A 5 -11.96 -34.40 -8.31
CA ASP A 5 -10.98 -33.34 -8.16
C ASP A 5 -9.56 -33.76 -8.58
N ARG A 6 -8.93 -32.96 -9.45
CA ARG A 6 -7.57 -33.26 -9.95
C ARG A 6 -6.53 -32.83 -8.92
N HIS A 7 -5.96 -33.78 -8.17
CA HIS A 7 -4.94 -33.46 -7.15
C HIS A 7 -3.59 -32.96 -7.72
N HIS A 8 -3.30 -33.24 -8.99
CA HIS A 8 -2.02 -32.92 -9.64
C HIS A 8 -2.10 -31.73 -10.60
N LEU A 9 -1.03 -30.92 -10.65
CA LEU A 9 -0.86 -29.83 -11.61
C LEU A 9 0.40 -30.10 -12.45
N LYS A 10 0.24 -30.29 -13.77
CA LYS A 10 1.37 -30.40 -14.71
C LYS A 10 2.08 -29.05 -14.82
N ARG A 11 3.41 -29.07 -14.87
CA ARG A 11 4.23 -27.85 -14.78
C ARG A 11 4.02 -26.87 -15.93
N LEU A 12 3.78 -27.39 -17.13
CA LEU A 12 3.45 -26.60 -18.32
C LEU A 12 2.13 -25.81 -18.16
N ASN A 13 1.20 -26.31 -17.35
CA ASN A 13 -0.11 -25.71 -17.11
C ASN A 13 -0.12 -24.84 -15.84
N ALA A 14 1.03 -24.64 -15.19
CA ALA A 14 1.14 -23.79 -14.01
C ALA A 14 1.03 -22.30 -14.40
N PRO A 15 0.48 -21.42 -13.52
CA PRO A 15 0.41 -19.99 -13.78
C PRO A 15 1.79 -19.39 -14.14
N HIS A 16 1.89 -18.79 -15.32
CA HIS A 16 3.16 -18.27 -15.86
C HIS A 16 3.84 -17.24 -14.93
N HIS A 17 3.07 -16.50 -14.14
CA HIS A 17 3.59 -15.52 -13.17
C HIS A 17 4.39 -16.14 -12.01
N TRP A 18 4.29 -17.46 -11.78
CA TRP A 18 5.15 -18.19 -10.83
C TRP A 18 6.61 -18.26 -11.29
N MET A 19 6.86 -18.18 -12.61
CA MET A 19 8.20 -18.31 -13.22
C MET A 19 8.89 -19.65 -12.90
N LEU A 20 8.16 -20.76 -13.07
CA LEU A 20 8.74 -22.10 -12.99
C LEU A 20 9.51 -22.43 -14.28
N SER A 21 10.69 -23.03 -14.15
CA SER A 21 11.45 -23.57 -15.29
C SER A 21 10.71 -24.74 -15.94
N LYS A 22 10.76 -24.84 -17.29
CA LYS A 22 10.15 -25.94 -18.06
C LYS A 22 10.73 -27.31 -17.68
N LEU A 23 12.04 -27.38 -17.47
CA LEU A 23 12.79 -28.62 -17.27
C LEU A 23 12.95 -29.05 -15.80
N GLY A 24 12.52 -28.24 -14.83
CA GLY A 24 12.72 -28.52 -13.39
C GLY A 24 11.81 -29.60 -12.78
N GLY A 25 11.44 -30.63 -13.55
CA GLY A 25 10.49 -31.69 -13.21
C GLY A 25 9.14 -31.57 -13.94
N THR A 26 8.35 -32.66 -13.95
CA THR A 26 7.09 -32.78 -14.72
C THR A 26 5.88 -32.09 -14.08
N PHE A 27 5.89 -31.92 -12.75
CA PHE A 27 4.79 -31.34 -11.98
C PHE A 27 5.16 -29.98 -11.38
N ALA A 28 4.12 -29.21 -11.03
CA ALA A 28 4.19 -28.00 -10.22
C ALA A 28 3.41 -28.24 -8.90
N PRO A 29 3.71 -27.50 -7.83
CA PRO A 29 2.91 -27.56 -6.61
C PRO A 29 1.50 -27.03 -6.91
N LYS A 30 0.49 -27.91 -6.93
CA LYS A 30 -0.91 -27.49 -6.94
C LYS A 30 -1.20 -26.80 -5.60
N PRO A 31 -1.77 -25.58 -5.56
CA PRO A 31 -2.16 -24.95 -4.31
C PRO A 31 -3.31 -25.73 -3.66
N SER A 32 -3.35 -25.73 -2.34
CA SER A 32 -4.47 -26.24 -1.55
C SER A 32 -5.68 -25.32 -1.69
N GLY A 33 -6.90 -25.82 -1.40
CA GLY A 33 -8.06 -24.97 -1.21
C GLY A 33 -7.81 -24.01 -0.02
N GLY A 34 -8.14 -22.72 -0.18
CA GLY A 34 -7.80 -21.70 0.80
C GLY A 34 -8.24 -20.30 0.36
N PRO A 35 -7.71 -19.24 1.00
CA PRO A 35 -8.19 -17.85 0.82
C PRO A 35 -8.19 -17.31 -0.60
N HIS A 36 -7.23 -17.73 -1.45
CA HIS A 36 -7.00 -17.15 -2.77
C HIS A 36 -7.05 -18.20 -3.88
N GLY A 37 -7.56 -17.82 -5.04
CA GLY A 37 -7.71 -18.71 -6.20
C GLY A 37 -6.37 -19.20 -6.77
N MET A 38 -6.36 -20.40 -7.40
CA MET A 38 -5.14 -21.04 -7.93
C MET A 38 -4.33 -20.17 -8.91
N LYS A 39 -4.98 -19.26 -9.64
CA LYS A 39 -4.33 -18.35 -10.61
C LYS A 39 -3.90 -17.01 -10.00
N GLU A 40 -4.26 -16.75 -8.75
CA GLU A 40 -4.14 -15.46 -8.05
C GLU A 40 -3.44 -15.63 -6.69
N CYS A 41 -2.69 -16.73 -6.54
CA CYS A 41 -1.87 -17.02 -5.38
C CYS A 41 -0.47 -17.51 -5.78
N LEU A 42 0.44 -17.49 -4.82
CA LEU A 42 1.77 -18.09 -4.87
C LEU A 42 1.88 -19.08 -3.70
N PRO A 43 1.97 -20.40 -3.94
CA PRO A 43 2.16 -21.40 -2.89
C PRO A 43 3.37 -21.10 -2.00
N LEU A 44 3.25 -21.36 -0.70
CA LEU A 44 4.33 -21.17 0.28
C LEU A 44 5.67 -21.80 -0.16
N ILE A 45 5.64 -22.99 -0.76
CA ILE A 45 6.82 -23.66 -1.30
C ILE A 45 7.55 -22.86 -2.39
N LEU A 46 6.83 -22.09 -3.21
CA LEU A 46 7.44 -21.23 -4.23
C LEU A 46 7.99 -19.94 -3.61
N ILE A 47 7.40 -19.46 -2.52
CA ILE A 47 7.97 -18.33 -1.78
C ILE A 47 9.30 -18.73 -1.14
N MET A 48 9.32 -19.80 -0.34
CA MET A 48 10.52 -20.21 0.42
C MET A 48 11.68 -20.63 -0.50
N ARG A 49 11.40 -21.39 -1.56
CA ARG A 49 12.43 -21.95 -2.46
C ARG A 49 12.78 -21.04 -3.66
N ASN A 50 11.78 -20.44 -4.31
CA ASN A 50 11.96 -19.73 -5.59
C ASN A 50 11.94 -18.19 -5.47
N ARG A 51 11.74 -17.62 -4.27
CA ARG A 51 11.79 -16.17 -4.03
C ARG A 51 12.80 -15.79 -2.96
N LEU A 52 12.70 -16.41 -1.78
CA LEU A 52 13.56 -16.11 -0.63
C LEU A 52 14.84 -16.95 -0.60
N HIS A 53 14.87 -18.08 -1.32
CA HIS A 53 16.03 -18.98 -1.42
C HIS A 53 16.53 -19.55 -0.08
N TYR A 54 15.67 -19.63 0.95
CA TYR A 54 15.98 -20.27 2.23
C TYR A 54 15.98 -21.81 2.16
N ALA A 55 15.48 -22.38 1.07
CA ALA A 55 15.45 -23.81 0.80
C ALA A 55 15.82 -24.06 -0.66
N LEU A 56 16.55 -25.14 -0.90
CA LEU A 56 16.93 -25.66 -2.23
C LEU A 56 15.86 -26.60 -2.77
N ASN A 57 15.30 -27.47 -1.91
CA ASN A 57 14.35 -28.51 -2.30
C ASN A 57 13.00 -28.44 -1.55
N ALA A 58 12.08 -29.36 -1.86
CA ALA A 58 10.74 -29.40 -1.25
C ALA A 58 10.74 -29.94 0.19
N ARG A 59 11.71 -30.82 0.53
CA ARG A 59 11.84 -31.45 1.85
C ARG A 59 12.24 -30.43 2.91
N GLU A 60 13.23 -29.60 2.60
CA GLU A 60 13.68 -28.48 3.44
C GLU A 60 12.55 -27.47 3.71
N VAL A 61 11.75 -27.11 2.69
CA VAL A 61 10.55 -26.28 2.90
C VAL A 61 9.60 -26.94 3.89
N GLN A 62 9.32 -28.23 3.75
CA GLN A 62 8.46 -28.94 4.69
C GLN A 62 9.04 -28.93 6.11
N MET A 63 10.35 -29.09 6.29
CA MET A 63 11.01 -28.99 7.60
C MET A 63 10.86 -27.58 8.21
N ILE A 64 11.12 -26.52 7.43
CA ILE A 64 10.96 -25.11 7.85
C ILE A 64 9.52 -24.83 8.32
N LEU A 65 8.52 -25.32 7.56
CA LEU A 65 7.11 -25.10 7.86
C LEU A 65 6.60 -25.97 9.03
N LYS A 66 7.05 -27.22 9.15
CA LYS A 66 6.70 -28.11 10.28
C LYS A 66 7.27 -27.59 11.60
N ASN A 67 8.41 -26.91 11.57
CA ASN A 67 8.98 -26.18 12.72
C ASN A 67 8.18 -24.93 13.14
N ARG A 68 7.00 -24.66 12.54
CA ARG A 68 6.06 -23.58 12.90
C ARG A 68 6.62 -22.15 12.84
N ASN A 69 7.78 -21.97 12.19
CA ASN A 69 8.51 -20.70 12.10
C ASN A 69 7.95 -19.71 11.06
N VAL A 70 6.88 -20.08 10.34
CA VAL A 70 6.29 -19.26 9.28
C VAL A 70 4.85 -18.94 9.62
N LYS A 71 4.53 -17.64 9.62
CA LYS A 71 3.19 -17.11 9.84
C LYS A 71 2.72 -16.39 8.58
N ILE A 72 1.45 -16.59 8.21
CA ILE A 72 0.75 -15.80 7.20
C ILE A 72 -0.43 -15.14 7.90
N ASP A 73 -0.56 -13.82 7.75
CA ASP A 73 -1.59 -13.03 8.40
C ASP A 73 -1.65 -13.28 9.92
N GLY A 74 -0.48 -13.30 10.56
CA GLY A 74 -0.30 -13.61 12.00
C GLY A 74 -0.48 -15.08 12.39
N LYS A 75 -1.10 -15.93 11.56
CA LYS A 75 -1.40 -17.34 11.85
C LYS A 75 -0.30 -18.26 11.34
N VAL A 76 0.15 -19.22 12.16
CA VAL A 76 1.14 -20.23 11.76
C VAL A 76 0.57 -21.11 10.65
N ARG A 77 1.33 -21.32 9.57
CA ARG A 77 0.93 -22.21 8.46
C ARG A 77 2.00 -23.27 8.21
N THR A 78 1.59 -24.54 8.30
CA THR A 78 2.47 -25.71 8.13
C THR A 78 2.35 -26.36 6.74
N ASP A 79 1.31 -26.01 5.95
CA ASP A 79 1.13 -26.56 4.60
C ASP A 79 1.99 -25.83 3.56
N SER A 80 2.93 -26.58 2.97
CA SER A 80 3.73 -26.18 1.81
C SER A 80 2.94 -25.67 0.60
N ARG A 81 1.69 -26.09 0.42
CA ARG A 81 0.81 -25.75 -0.71
C ARG A 81 -0.21 -24.66 -0.37
N PHE A 82 -0.14 -24.06 0.82
CA PHE A 82 -1.06 -22.98 1.21
C PHE A 82 -1.01 -21.81 0.20
N PRO A 83 -2.17 -21.36 -0.32
CA PRO A 83 -2.23 -20.28 -1.31
C PRO A 83 -2.07 -18.91 -0.63
N VAL A 84 -0.88 -18.32 -0.74
CA VAL A 84 -0.62 -16.92 -0.32
C VAL A 84 -0.97 -16.00 -1.48
N GLY A 85 -1.85 -15.03 -1.28
CA GLY A 85 -2.31 -14.14 -2.35
C GLY A 85 -2.06 -12.67 -2.09
N PHE A 86 -2.77 -11.83 -2.84
CA PHE A 86 -2.57 -10.38 -2.82
C PHE A 86 -2.88 -9.77 -1.44
N MET A 87 -2.02 -8.84 -1.01
CA MET A 87 -2.03 -8.17 0.30
C MET A 87 -1.71 -9.03 1.52
N ASP A 88 -1.57 -10.35 1.40
CA ASP A 88 -1.18 -11.23 2.52
C ASP A 88 0.17 -10.81 3.12
N VAL A 89 0.27 -10.88 4.45
CA VAL A 89 1.50 -10.60 5.19
C VAL A 89 2.17 -11.90 5.61
N LEU A 90 3.34 -12.17 5.04
CA LEU A 90 4.23 -13.24 5.44
C LEU A 90 5.17 -12.73 6.53
N SER A 91 5.23 -13.43 7.66
CA SER A 91 6.12 -13.11 8.78
C SER A 91 6.97 -14.32 9.15
N ILE A 92 8.27 -14.10 9.35
CA ILE A 92 9.23 -15.15 9.75
C ILE A 92 9.90 -14.68 11.06
N PRO A 93 9.31 -15.02 12.23
CA PRO A 93 9.77 -14.47 13.51
C PRO A 93 11.24 -14.78 13.85
N ARG A 94 11.78 -15.90 13.34
CA ARG A 94 13.17 -16.32 13.59
C ARG A 94 14.20 -15.40 12.92
N THR A 95 13.92 -14.89 11.71
CA THR A 95 14.78 -13.91 11.02
C THR A 95 14.36 -12.46 11.29
N LYS A 96 13.21 -12.25 11.94
CA LYS A 96 12.56 -10.94 12.15
C LYS A 96 12.19 -10.23 10.83
N GLU A 97 12.04 -11.01 9.75
CA GLU A 97 11.67 -10.50 8.43
C GLU A 97 10.15 -10.56 8.21
N TYR A 98 9.62 -9.50 7.59
CA TYR A 98 8.22 -9.32 7.27
C TYR A 98 8.07 -8.91 5.81
N PHE A 99 7.15 -9.54 5.09
CA PHE A 99 6.90 -9.28 3.67
C PHE A 99 5.41 -9.16 3.40
N ARG A 100 5.02 -8.25 2.51
CA ARG A 100 3.69 -8.23 1.88
C ARG A 100 3.77 -8.75 0.45
N LEU A 101 2.83 -9.60 0.05
CA LEU A 101 2.75 -10.07 -1.32
C LEU A 101 1.96 -9.06 -2.18
N LEU A 102 2.66 -8.40 -3.12
CA LEU A 102 2.09 -7.42 -4.05
C LEU A 102 2.42 -7.78 -5.49
N TYR A 103 1.70 -7.19 -6.45
CA TYR A 103 2.04 -7.32 -7.87
C TYR A 103 3.11 -6.30 -8.29
N ASN A 104 4.08 -6.76 -9.07
CA ASN A 104 4.98 -5.92 -9.83
C ASN A 104 4.34 -5.51 -11.18
N THR A 105 4.73 -4.38 -11.76
CA THR A 105 4.34 -3.88 -13.10
C THR A 105 4.46 -4.91 -14.24
N LYS A 106 5.29 -5.94 -14.06
CA LYS A 106 5.48 -7.10 -14.94
C LYS A 106 4.45 -8.21 -14.74
N ARG A 107 3.37 -7.98 -13.98
CA ARG A 107 2.26 -8.94 -13.72
C ARG A 107 2.74 -10.21 -12.99
N ARG A 108 3.53 -10.00 -11.93
CA ARG A 108 4.19 -11.07 -11.14
C ARG A 108 4.11 -10.73 -9.66
N PHE A 109 3.94 -11.73 -8.81
CA PHE A 109 4.07 -11.54 -7.37
C PHE A 109 5.51 -11.17 -6.97
N CYS A 110 5.61 -10.16 -6.12
CA CYS A 110 6.81 -9.62 -5.51
C CYS A 110 6.60 -9.55 -4.00
N LEU A 111 7.63 -9.93 -3.24
CA LEU A 111 7.66 -9.79 -1.79
C LEU A 111 8.23 -8.41 -1.49
N VAL A 112 7.40 -7.51 -0.95
CA VAL A 112 7.82 -6.18 -0.53
C VAL A 112 8.13 -6.23 0.97
N PRO A 113 9.37 -5.90 1.41
CA PRO A 113 9.72 -5.91 2.82
C PRO A 113 8.92 -4.85 3.60
N LEU A 114 8.56 -5.18 4.84
CA LEU A 114 7.79 -4.34 5.76
C LEU A 114 8.53 -4.13 7.08
N SER A 115 8.17 -3.05 7.78
CA SER A 115 8.46 -2.93 9.22
C SER A 115 7.52 -3.83 10.05
N LYS A 116 7.90 -4.09 11.31
CA LYS A 116 7.10 -4.87 12.26
C LYS A 116 5.71 -4.26 12.48
N GLU A 117 5.61 -2.94 12.55
CA GLU A 117 4.33 -2.21 12.71
C GLU A 117 3.42 -2.35 11.50
N GLN A 118 3.97 -2.27 10.29
CA GLN A 118 3.19 -2.44 9.07
C GLN A 118 2.75 -3.90 8.84
N SER A 119 3.39 -4.85 9.53
CA SER A 119 3.08 -6.29 9.43
C SER A 119 1.84 -6.72 10.23
N THR A 120 1.38 -5.91 11.20
CA THR A 120 0.09 -6.17 11.89
C THR A 120 -1.11 -5.73 11.05
N ILE A 121 -0.91 -4.87 10.06
CA ILE A 121 -1.99 -4.30 9.24
C ILE A 121 -2.08 -5.03 7.90
N LYS A 122 -3.31 -5.27 7.43
CA LYS A 122 -3.62 -5.75 6.07
C LYS A 122 -4.68 -4.87 5.42
N LEU A 123 -4.62 -4.70 4.10
CA LEU A 123 -5.73 -4.17 3.33
C LEU A 123 -6.55 -5.31 2.73
N CYS A 124 -7.87 -5.26 2.90
CA CYS A 124 -8.83 -6.23 2.40
C CYS A 124 -9.92 -5.52 1.60
N LYS A 125 -10.05 -5.82 0.30
CA LYS A 125 -11.17 -5.33 -0.52
C LYS A 125 -12.44 -6.08 -0.12
N VAL A 126 -13.55 -5.36 0.03
CA VAL A 126 -14.88 -5.93 0.21
C VAL A 126 -15.40 -6.41 -1.14
N GLU A 127 -15.70 -7.70 -1.27
CA GLU A 127 -16.36 -8.23 -2.46
C GLU A 127 -17.87 -8.03 -2.39
N LYS A 128 -18.47 -8.37 -1.24
CA LYS A 128 -19.91 -8.37 -1.03
C LYS A 128 -20.24 -7.95 0.40
N ARG A 129 -21.35 -7.22 0.55
CA ARG A 129 -22.02 -6.94 1.83
C ARG A 129 -23.39 -7.59 1.79
N THR A 130 -23.73 -8.31 2.85
CA THR A 130 -24.96 -9.11 2.94
C THR A 130 -25.48 -9.13 4.37
N LEU A 131 -26.77 -9.44 4.54
CA LEU A 131 -27.36 -9.72 5.85
C LEU A 131 -27.33 -11.24 6.09
N GLY A 132 -27.01 -11.64 7.32
CA GLY A 132 -27.08 -13.04 7.76
C GLY A 132 -28.38 -13.32 8.51
N THR A 133 -28.43 -14.51 9.11
CA THR A 133 -29.47 -14.89 10.07
C THR A 133 -29.62 -13.81 11.15
N PHE A 134 -30.87 -13.56 11.57
CA PHE A 134 -31.24 -12.49 12.51
C PHE A 134 -30.93 -11.06 12.02
N GLY A 135 -30.83 -10.86 10.69
CA GLY A 135 -30.59 -9.54 10.09
C GLY A 135 -29.19 -8.98 10.32
N ILE A 136 -28.25 -9.79 10.83
CA ILE A 136 -26.93 -9.32 11.25
C ILE A 136 -26.07 -9.00 10.01
N PRO A 137 -25.63 -7.75 9.81
CA PRO A 137 -24.83 -7.38 8.65
C PRO A 137 -23.43 -7.98 8.73
N TYR A 138 -22.96 -8.48 7.58
CA TYR A 138 -21.58 -8.91 7.42
C TYR A 138 -21.05 -8.56 6.02
N ILE A 139 -19.73 -8.55 5.91
CA ILE A 139 -18.99 -8.36 4.67
C ILE A 139 -18.09 -9.57 4.41
N ILE A 140 -17.91 -9.88 3.12
CA ILE A 140 -16.98 -10.89 2.63
C ILE A 140 -15.83 -10.14 1.94
N THR A 141 -14.60 -10.45 2.33
CA THR A 141 -13.39 -9.87 1.73
C THR A 141 -12.79 -10.76 0.65
N HIS A 142 -11.92 -10.19 -0.19
CA HIS A 142 -11.22 -10.89 -1.29
C HIS A 142 -10.33 -12.06 -0.84
N ASP A 143 -9.94 -12.09 0.44
CA ASP A 143 -9.20 -13.19 1.06
C ASP A 143 -10.12 -14.17 1.84
N GLY A 144 -11.42 -14.19 1.50
CA GLY A 144 -12.39 -15.14 2.03
C GLY A 144 -12.74 -14.97 3.50
N ARG A 145 -12.45 -13.82 4.11
CA ARG A 145 -12.83 -13.54 5.51
C ARG A 145 -14.24 -12.98 5.56
N THR A 146 -14.98 -13.39 6.59
CA THR A 146 -16.27 -12.81 6.96
C THR A 146 -16.10 -11.93 8.19
N ILE A 147 -16.44 -10.65 8.09
CA ILE A 147 -16.42 -9.71 9.22
C ILE A 147 -17.87 -9.28 9.50
N ARG A 148 -18.34 -9.53 10.73
CA ARG A 148 -19.69 -9.18 11.20
C ARG A 148 -19.69 -7.78 11.80
N TYR A 149 -20.85 -7.13 11.78
CA TYR A 149 -21.05 -5.76 12.27
C TYR A 149 -20.07 -4.73 11.66
N PRO A 150 -19.92 -4.66 10.32
CA PRO A 150 -19.17 -3.58 9.67
C PRO A 150 -19.88 -2.24 9.85
N HIS A 151 -19.12 -1.13 9.74
CA HIS A 151 -19.70 0.21 9.77
C HIS A 151 -20.73 0.40 8.63
N PRO A 152 -21.89 1.06 8.87
CA PRO A 152 -22.96 1.16 7.88
C PRO A 152 -22.58 1.82 6.54
N GLU A 153 -21.52 2.62 6.52
CA GLU A 153 -21.00 3.27 5.29
C GLU A 153 -20.18 2.36 4.39
N ILE A 154 -19.72 1.19 4.86
CA ILE A 154 -18.85 0.30 4.07
C ILE A 154 -19.67 -0.39 2.97
N GLN A 155 -19.29 -0.18 1.71
CA GLN A 155 -19.95 -0.77 0.54
C GLN A 155 -19.08 -1.83 -0.15
N ALA A 156 -19.62 -2.45 -1.20
CA ALA A 156 -18.87 -3.39 -2.03
C ALA A 156 -17.84 -2.64 -2.91
N ASN A 157 -16.67 -3.24 -3.11
CA ASN A 157 -15.46 -2.69 -3.75
C ASN A 157 -14.65 -1.68 -2.92
N ASP A 158 -15.14 -1.24 -1.77
CA ASP A 158 -14.36 -0.50 -0.78
C ASP A 158 -13.18 -1.34 -0.26
N THR A 159 -12.16 -0.68 0.29
CA THR A 159 -11.03 -1.35 0.94
C THR A 159 -10.96 -1.04 2.42
N ILE A 160 -10.81 -2.08 3.22
CA ILE A 160 -10.75 -2.03 4.68
C ILE A 160 -9.31 -2.21 5.15
N LYS A 161 -8.91 -1.42 6.14
CA LYS A 161 -7.70 -1.60 6.92
C LYS A 161 -8.00 -2.53 8.11
N LEU A 162 -7.57 -3.77 8.00
CA LEU A 162 -7.75 -4.83 8.99
C LEU A 162 -6.52 -4.91 9.90
N ASP A 163 -6.73 -4.94 11.22
CA ASP A 163 -5.70 -5.41 12.16
C ASP A 163 -5.73 -6.94 12.20
N LEU A 164 -4.60 -7.57 11.89
CA LEU A 164 -4.42 -9.02 11.86
C LEU A 164 -4.39 -9.67 13.25
N VAL A 165 -4.07 -8.89 14.30
CA VAL A 165 -4.06 -9.39 15.69
C VAL A 165 -5.49 -9.55 16.17
N ASN A 166 -6.25 -8.46 16.24
CA ASN A 166 -7.63 -8.48 16.73
C ASN A 166 -8.66 -8.94 15.68
N ASN A 167 -8.29 -9.00 14.41
CA ASN A 167 -9.18 -9.27 13.26
C ASN A 167 -10.37 -8.28 13.21
N LYS A 168 -10.14 -7.04 13.65
CA LYS A 168 -11.10 -5.92 13.65
C LYS A 168 -10.75 -4.87 12.59
N ILE A 169 -11.78 -4.17 12.13
CA ILE A 169 -11.66 -3.03 11.22
C ILE A 169 -11.06 -1.85 11.99
N VAL A 170 -9.99 -1.25 11.45
CA VAL A 170 -9.34 -0.05 12.02
C VAL A 170 -9.78 1.21 11.27
N ASP A 171 -9.85 1.13 9.94
CA ASP A 171 -10.20 2.24 9.04
C ASP A 171 -10.72 1.64 7.72
N PHE A 172 -11.34 2.44 6.86
CA PHE A 172 -11.75 2.04 5.52
C PHE A 172 -11.57 3.17 4.50
N VAL A 173 -11.58 2.79 3.22
CA VAL A 173 -11.42 3.68 2.06
C VAL A 173 -12.53 3.36 1.07
N LYS A 174 -13.35 4.36 0.74
CA LYS A 174 -14.46 4.24 -0.21
C LYS A 174 -13.97 4.19 -1.67
N PHE A 175 -14.69 3.45 -2.50
CA PHE A 175 -14.47 3.36 -3.94
C PHE A 175 -14.93 4.62 -4.70
N ASP A 176 -14.22 5.72 -4.45
CA ASP A 176 -14.49 7.04 -5.02
C ASP A 176 -13.37 7.51 -5.97
N VAL A 177 -13.75 8.46 -6.85
CA VAL A 177 -12.82 9.18 -7.73
C VAL A 177 -11.83 9.99 -6.89
N GLY A 178 -10.57 10.04 -7.32
CA GLY A 178 -9.48 10.71 -6.60
C GLY A 178 -8.67 9.80 -5.67
N ASN A 179 -9.16 8.61 -5.32
CA ASN A 179 -8.41 7.65 -4.50
C ASN A 179 -7.39 6.84 -5.34
N THR A 180 -6.25 6.51 -4.72
CA THR A 180 -5.19 5.71 -5.35
C THR A 180 -5.53 4.22 -5.30
N ALA A 181 -5.48 3.58 -6.47
CA ALA A 181 -5.77 2.17 -6.65
C ALA A 181 -4.62 1.41 -7.34
N MET A 182 -4.50 0.13 -6.96
CA MET A 182 -3.62 -0.85 -7.57
C MET A 182 -4.44 -1.84 -8.39
N LEU A 183 -3.90 -2.25 -9.54
CA LEU A 183 -4.55 -3.26 -10.37
C LEU A 183 -4.14 -4.69 -10.02
N ILE A 184 -5.13 -5.53 -9.77
CA ILE A 184 -4.95 -6.95 -9.42
C ILE A 184 -5.13 -7.89 -10.63
N GLY A 185 -5.74 -7.43 -11.72
CA GLY A 185 -6.10 -8.28 -12.87
C GLY A 185 -5.86 -7.65 -14.25
N GLY A 186 -5.91 -8.50 -15.30
CA GLY A 186 -5.81 -8.09 -16.70
C GLY A 186 -4.42 -7.64 -17.17
N ASN A 187 -4.37 -6.92 -18.31
CA ASN A 187 -3.12 -6.50 -18.96
C ASN A 187 -2.34 -5.41 -18.17
N SER A 188 -3.06 -4.66 -17.34
CA SER A 188 -2.54 -3.55 -16.54
C SER A 188 -2.26 -3.92 -15.07
N MET A 189 -2.42 -5.19 -14.69
CA MET A 189 -2.08 -5.74 -13.36
C MET A 189 -0.69 -5.30 -12.88
N GLY A 190 -0.61 -4.89 -11.61
CA GLY A 190 0.61 -4.37 -10.98
C GLY A 190 0.91 -2.91 -11.30
N ARG A 191 0.02 -2.18 -12.00
CA ARG A 191 0.05 -0.72 -12.09
C ARG A 191 -0.65 -0.06 -10.92
N ILE A 192 -0.26 1.18 -10.62
CA ILE A 192 -0.79 1.99 -9.52
C ILE A 192 -1.03 3.41 -10.02
N GLY A 193 -2.26 3.90 -9.83
CA GLY A 193 -2.65 5.24 -10.22
C GLY A 193 -3.91 5.72 -9.51
N VAL A 194 -4.28 6.96 -9.75
CA VAL A 194 -5.49 7.58 -9.19
C VAL A 194 -6.69 7.24 -10.07
N VAL A 195 -7.82 6.87 -9.45
CA VAL A 195 -9.11 6.68 -10.15
C VAL A 195 -9.61 8.04 -10.65
N VAL A 196 -9.80 8.18 -11.95
CA VAL A 196 -10.25 9.44 -12.59
C VAL A 196 -11.73 9.41 -12.94
N LYS A 197 -12.23 8.28 -13.48
CA LYS A 197 -13.62 8.15 -13.91
C LYS A 197 -14.09 6.72 -13.74
N ARG A 198 -15.33 6.56 -13.28
CA ARG A 198 -16.09 5.30 -13.27
C ARG A 198 -17.16 5.39 -14.35
N GLU A 199 -17.17 4.45 -15.28
CA GLU A 199 -18.18 4.30 -16.32
C GLU A 199 -19.06 3.10 -15.98
N VAL A 200 -20.31 3.40 -15.65
CA VAL A 200 -21.31 2.43 -15.26
C VAL A 200 -22.06 1.98 -16.51
N HIS A 201 -22.05 0.66 -16.75
CA HIS A 201 -22.78 0.03 -17.84
C HIS A 201 -23.78 -0.97 -17.25
N PRO A 202 -25.06 -0.59 -17.06
CA PRO A 202 -26.07 -1.48 -16.51
C PRO A 202 -26.13 -2.81 -17.28
N GLY A 203 -26.16 -3.92 -16.55
CA GLY A 203 -26.14 -5.28 -17.13
C GLY A 203 -24.78 -5.76 -17.68
N SER A 204 -23.72 -4.95 -17.62
CA SER A 204 -22.39 -5.30 -18.13
C SER A 204 -21.27 -4.96 -17.12
N PHE A 205 -20.01 -5.15 -17.53
CA PHE A 205 -18.86 -4.83 -16.70
C PHE A 205 -18.61 -3.32 -16.67
N GLU A 206 -18.67 -2.71 -15.49
CA GLU A 206 -18.23 -1.33 -15.29
C GLU A 206 -16.73 -1.15 -15.61
N ILE A 207 -16.41 -0.02 -16.24
CA ILE A 207 -15.06 0.35 -16.66
C ILE A 207 -14.55 1.49 -15.77
N VAL A 208 -13.30 1.37 -15.32
CA VAL A 208 -12.63 2.35 -14.47
C VAL A 208 -11.42 2.89 -15.21
N HIS A 209 -11.35 4.22 -15.35
CA HIS A 209 -10.23 4.96 -15.90
C HIS A 209 -9.29 5.37 -14.78
N ILE A 210 -8.01 5.01 -14.93
CA ILE A 210 -6.96 5.23 -13.93
C ILE A 210 -5.80 5.97 -14.59
N LYS A 211 -5.22 6.93 -13.86
CA LYS A 211 -4.06 7.72 -14.28
C LYS A 211 -2.86 7.41 -13.39
N ASP A 212 -1.80 6.83 -13.96
CA ASP A 212 -0.52 6.63 -13.27
C ASP A 212 0.10 8.00 -12.91
N ALA A 213 1.04 8.04 -11.96
CA ALA A 213 1.81 9.25 -11.63
C ALA A 213 2.53 9.90 -12.84
N ASN A 214 2.91 9.10 -13.85
CA ASN A 214 3.48 9.59 -15.11
C ASN A 214 2.47 10.24 -16.08
N GLY A 215 1.20 10.39 -15.68
CA GLY A 215 0.13 10.94 -16.52
C GLY A 215 -0.49 9.97 -17.53
N THR A 216 0.09 8.77 -17.75
CA THR A 216 -0.50 7.73 -18.59
C THR A 216 -1.85 7.26 -18.04
N ILE A 217 -2.89 7.40 -18.87
CA ILE A 217 -4.26 6.92 -18.58
C ILE A 217 -4.44 5.50 -19.18
N PHE A 218 -5.20 4.66 -18.49
CA PHE A 218 -5.59 3.32 -18.95
C PHE A 218 -6.89 2.87 -18.27
N THR A 219 -7.56 1.90 -18.87
CA THR A 219 -8.85 1.37 -18.43
C THR A 219 -8.76 -0.06 -17.93
N THR A 220 -9.64 -0.42 -17.00
CA THR A 220 -9.85 -1.79 -16.50
C THR A 220 -11.27 -1.99 -16.00
N ARG A 221 -11.72 -3.26 -15.94
CA ARG A 221 -12.98 -3.61 -15.25
C ARG A 221 -12.89 -3.36 -13.75
N LEU A 222 -13.98 -2.90 -13.13
CA LEU A 222 -14.12 -2.66 -11.68
C LEU A 222 -13.55 -3.79 -10.79
N ALA A 223 -13.83 -5.05 -11.15
CA ALA A 223 -13.34 -6.23 -10.41
C ALA A 223 -11.81 -6.24 -10.24
N ASN A 224 -11.07 -5.76 -11.25
CA ASN A 224 -9.60 -5.75 -11.27
C ASN A 224 -8.97 -4.58 -10.50
N VAL A 225 -9.78 -3.66 -9.94
CA VAL A 225 -9.33 -2.48 -9.21
C VAL A 225 -9.37 -2.75 -7.70
N PHE A 226 -8.29 -2.40 -7.00
CA PHE A 226 -8.17 -2.52 -5.56
C PHE A 226 -7.66 -1.19 -4.98
N ILE A 227 -8.39 -0.57 -4.06
CA ILE A 227 -7.99 0.73 -3.50
C ILE A 227 -6.87 0.53 -2.49
N ILE A 228 -5.83 1.36 -2.53
CA ILE A 228 -4.69 1.26 -1.61
C ILE A 228 -4.42 2.53 -0.82
N GLY A 229 -5.14 3.62 -1.11
CA GLY A 229 -4.84 4.94 -0.57
C GLY A 229 -6.03 5.90 -0.58
N LYS A 230 -6.00 6.87 0.34
CA LYS A 230 -6.92 8.02 0.39
C LYS A 230 -6.25 9.15 -0.38
N GLY A 231 -6.91 9.68 -1.41
CA GLY A 231 -6.27 10.63 -2.33
C GLY A 231 -5.02 10.03 -2.98
N THR A 232 -3.92 10.79 -3.00
CA THR A 232 -2.59 10.39 -3.48
C THR A 232 -1.78 9.58 -2.47
N GLU A 233 -2.19 9.50 -1.20
CA GLU A 233 -1.43 8.85 -0.13
C GLU A 233 -1.75 7.36 -0.03
N THR A 234 -0.73 6.51 -0.11
CA THR A 234 -0.87 5.05 -0.04
C THR A 234 -0.74 4.54 1.40
N LEU A 235 -1.72 3.75 1.87
CA LEU A 235 -1.74 3.12 3.19
C LEU A 235 -0.75 1.93 3.33
N VAL A 236 0.00 1.60 2.28
CA VAL A 236 0.88 0.43 2.18
C VAL A 236 2.18 0.76 1.46
N ASN A 237 3.28 0.09 1.82
CA ASN A 237 4.53 0.17 1.07
C ASN A 237 4.34 -0.36 -0.35
N LEU A 238 4.83 0.41 -1.32
CA LEU A 238 4.82 0.05 -2.73
C LEU A 238 6.07 -0.79 -3.10
N PRO A 239 6.00 -1.62 -4.16
CA PRO A 239 7.19 -2.23 -4.74
C PRO A 239 8.13 -1.17 -5.34
N LEU A 240 9.40 -1.54 -5.57
CA LEU A 240 10.47 -0.66 -6.09
C LEU A 240 10.09 0.13 -7.37
N ASP A 241 9.23 -0.43 -8.22
CA ASP A 241 8.78 0.22 -9.47
C ASP A 241 7.64 1.26 -9.24
N GLN A 242 7.18 1.45 -8.00
CA GLN A 242 6.04 2.30 -7.60
C GLN A 242 4.71 2.05 -8.36
N GLY A 243 4.60 0.92 -9.07
CA GLY A 243 3.48 0.63 -9.97
C GLY A 243 3.57 1.31 -11.34
N ILE A 244 4.67 2.01 -11.66
CA ILE A 244 4.82 2.75 -12.92
C ILE A 244 5.36 1.83 -14.01
N LYS A 245 4.50 1.40 -14.93
CA LYS A 245 4.89 0.52 -16.05
C LYS A 245 5.61 1.31 -17.14
N LYS A 246 6.95 1.23 -17.15
CA LYS A 246 7.80 1.86 -18.18
C LYS A 246 7.54 1.28 -19.58
N PRO A 247 7.60 2.08 -20.66
CA PRO A 247 7.50 1.59 -22.03
C PRO A 247 8.69 0.69 -22.38
N LEU A 248 8.49 -0.26 -23.31
CA LEU A 248 9.42 -1.35 -23.57
C LEU A 248 10.84 -0.87 -23.90
N ILE A 249 10.97 0.12 -24.80
CA ILE A 249 12.26 0.69 -25.22
C ILE A 249 13.03 1.27 -24.02
N LYS A 250 12.37 2.05 -23.15
CA LYS A 250 13.01 2.60 -21.93
C LYS A 250 13.46 1.47 -21.00
N ALA A 251 12.63 0.45 -20.78
CA ALA A 251 12.97 -0.69 -19.93
C ALA A 251 14.13 -1.55 -20.47
N VAL A 252 14.23 -1.72 -21.80
CA VAL A 252 15.36 -2.38 -22.46
C VAL A 252 16.64 -1.55 -22.31
N ASN A 253 16.58 -0.25 -22.59
CA ASN A 253 17.74 0.65 -22.48
C ASN A 253 18.27 0.74 -21.05
N GLU A 254 17.40 0.84 -20.04
CA GLU A 254 17.78 0.76 -18.63
C GLU A 254 18.46 -0.57 -18.27
N ARG A 255 17.94 -1.71 -18.77
CA ARG A 255 18.55 -3.03 -18.54
C ARG A 255 19.94 -3.11 -19.17
N ILE A 256 20.11 -2.65 -20.41
CA ILE A 256 21.41 -2.63 -21.11
C ILE A 256 22.40 -1.74 -20.34
N ARG A 257 21.99 -0.54 -19.93
CA ARG A 257 22.82 0.36 -19.09
C ARG A 257 23.25 -0.32 -17.79
N LYS A 258 22.32 -0.95 -17.07
CA LYS A 258 22.61 -1.67 -15.82
C LYS A 258 23.60 -2.82 -16.02
N LEU A 259 23.46 -3.59 -17.11
CA LEU A 259 24.39 -4.67 -17.46
C LEU A 259 25.78 -4.15 -17.85
N LYS A 260 25.87 -3.05 -18.61
CA LYS A 260 27.14 -2.39 -18.93
C LYS A 260 27.85 -1.89 -17.67
N LEU A 261 27.13 -1.22 -16.76
CA LEU A 261 27.67 -0.75 -15.48
C LEU A 261 28.15 -1.88 -14.57
N ALA A 262 27.40 -3.00 -14.52
CA ALA A 262 27.81 -4.19 -13.76
C ALA A 262 29.09 -4.84 -14.34
N LYS A 263 29.22 -4.92 -15.67
CA LYS A 263 30.45 -5.41 -16.33
C LYS A 263 31.66 -4.51 -16.10
N LEU A 264 31.45 -3.20 -15.96
CA LEU A 264 32.50 -2.20 -15.70
C LEU A 264 32.94 -2.12 -14.23
N GLY A 265 32.47 -3.01 -13.35
CA GLY A 265 32.79 -3.01 -11.91
C GLY A 265 32.19 -1.85 -11.11
N LYS A 266 31.73 -0.78 -11.75
CA LYS A 266 31.16 0.44 -11.14
C LYS A 266 29.73 0.24 -10.61
N PHE A 267 29.49 -0.84 -9.87
CA PHE A 267 28.21 -1.10 -9.21
C PHE A 267 28.22 -0.61 -7.76
N ASN A 268 28.28 0.72 -7.57
CA ASN A 268 28.15 1.31 -6.25
C ASN A 268 26.78 0.96 -5.66
N LYS A 269 26.80 0.09 -4.65
CA LYS A 269 25.65 -0.30 -3.85
C LYS A 269 25.30 0.86 -2.92
N SER A 270 24.66 1.91 -3.46
CA SER A 270 24.12 3.00 -2.65
C SER A 270 22.91 2.50 -1.87
N THR A 271 23.19 1.85 -0.75
CA THR A 271 22.30 1.83 0.41
C THR A 271 22.07 3.27 0.85
N LYS A 272 21.12 3.95 0.21
CA LYS A 272 20.37 4.99 0.91
C LYS A 272 19.56 4.28 1.97
N GLU A 273 20.17 4.13 3.14
CA GLU A 273 19.41 3.99 4.37
C GLU A 273 18.37 5.12 4.39
N PRO A 274 17.10 4.83 4.71
CA PRO A 274 16.14 5.89 4.91
C PRO A 274 16.63 6.71 6.10
N LYS A 275 17.04 7.97 5.84
CA LYS A 275 17.26 8.95 6.91
C LYS A 275 16.02 8.90 7.80
N GLN A 276 16.20 8.54 9.06
CA GLN A 276 15.12 8.54 10.03
C GLN A 276 14.55 9.96 10.06
N LEU A 277 13.29 10.10 9.65
CA LEU A 277 12.59 11.38 9.77
C LEU A 277 12.32 11.53 11.27
N ASN A 278 13.13 12.34 11.95
CA ASN A 278 12.99 12.63 13.38
C ASN A 278 11.70 13.43 13.63
N GLN A 279 10.56 12.75 13.58
CA GLN A 279 9.31 13.21 14.15
C GLN A 279 9.35 12.98 15.66
N ASN A 280 10.13 13.82 16.35
CA ASN A 280 10.00 14.08 17.78
C ASN A 280 10.86 15.30 18.17
N LYS A 281 10.28 16.50 17.96
CA LYS A 281 10.46 17.62 18.87
C LYS A 281 9.07 18.12 19.27
N PRO A 282 8.74 18.20 20.56
CA PRO A 282 7.40 18.56 21.01
C PRO A 282 7.10 20.03 20.69
N VAL A 283 5.82 20.32 20.45
CA VAL A 283 5.30 21.68 20.38
C VAL A 283 5.42 22.30 21.78
N ALA A 284 6.42 23.17 21.96
CA ALA A 284 6.56 24.02 23.13
C ALA A 284 6.07 25.43 22.78
N LYS A 285 5.18 25.97 23.64
CA LYS A 285 4.55 27.28 23.49
C LYS A 285 5.60 28.40 23.35
N LYS A 286 5.29 29.40 22.51
CA LYS A 286 5.92 30.72 22.53
C LYS A 286 4.85 31.81 22.52
N GLU A 287 4.21 31.95 23.66
CA GLU A 287 3.73 33.24 24.16
C GLU A 287 4.38 33.42 25.55
N GLU A 288 4.63 34.67 25.94
CA GLU A 288 5.23 35.11 27.22
C GLU A 288 6.65 34.61 27.54
N LYS A 289 7.63 35.51 27.34
CA LYS A 289 8.42 36.16 28.43
C LYS A 289 9.55 36.99 27.83
N ALA A 290 9.28 38.28 27.67
CA ALA A 290 10.29 39.31 27.49
C ALA A 290 10.36 40.11 28.79
N GLU A 291 10.96 39.53 29.83
CA GLU A 291 11.24 40.17 31.11
C GLU A 291 12.29 39.35 31.88
N VAL A 292 13.13 40.04 32.66
CA VAL A 292 14.22 39.48 33.50
C VAL A 292 15.44 38.91 32.76
N GLU A 293 16.15 39.79 32.03
CA GLU A 293 17.63 39.80 32.05
C GLU A 293 18.11 41.21 32.42
N GLY A 294 18.08 41.50 33.71
CA GLY A 294 18.74 42.65 34.33
C GLY A 294 19.93 42.17 35.17
N GLU A 295 20.91 43.06 35.37
CA GLU A 295 22.05 42.90 36.27
C GLU A 295 23.11 41.83 35.90
N LYS A 296 24.07 42.23 35.06
CA LYS A 296 25.45 42.48 35.52
C LYS A 296 26.34 43.05 34.41
N LYS A 297 26.58 44.38 34.48
CA LYS A 297 27.89 45.05 34.29
C LYS A 297 27.71 46.57 34.15
N GLU A 298 28.08 47.30 35.20
CA GLU A 298 28.67 48.64 35.09
C GLU A 298 29.94 48.54 34.22
N THR A 299 30.50 49.53 33.52
CA THR A 299 30.49 51.02 33.49
C THR A 299 30.67 51.43 32.00
N THR A 300 30.57 52.66 31.47
CA THR A 300 31.18 53.95 31.89
C THR A 300 30.64 55.11 31.00
N GLN A 301 30.33 56.27 31.60
CA GLN A 301 30.46 57.66 31.08
C GLN A 301 29.90 58.16 29.71
N HIS A 302 29.08 59.24 29.83
CA HIS A 302 29.04 60.45 28.96
C HIS A 302 28.48 60.39 27.51
N LYS A 303 27.83 61.42 26.93
CA LYS A 303 27.56 62.85 27.28
C LYS A 303 26.31 63.36 26.49
N PHE A 304 25.52 64.27 27.09
CA PHE A 304 24.68 65.38 26.52
C PHE A 304 24.27 65.41 25.02
N LYS A 305 23.07 65.87 24.56
CA LYS A 305 22.31 67.11 24.92
C LYS A 305 20.88 67.13 24.26
N ARG A 306 19.91 67.82 24.90
CA ARG A 306 18.79 68.71 24.42
C ARG A 306 18.35 68.70 22.91
N THR A 307 17.10 68.90 22.46
CA THR A 307 15.87 69.60 23.00
C THR A 307 14.60 69.27 22.17
N ALA A 308 13.39 69.62 22.63
CA ALA A 308 12.10 69.55 21.87
C ALA A 308 11.87 70.79 20.94
N PRO A 309 10.86 70.83 20.04
CA PRO A 309 9.47 71.22 20.41
C PRO A 309 8.30 70.69 19.50
N VAL A 310 7.09 71.24 19.71
CA VAL A 310 5.75 70.93 19.11
C VAL A 310 5.01 72.30 18.97
N PRO A 311 3.91 72.57 18.18
CA PRO A 311 2.98 71.70 17.40
C PRO A 311 2.60 72.22 15.98
N LYS A 312 1.57 71.63 15.32
CA LYS A 312 0.43 72.40 14.71
C LYS A 312 -0.79 71.55 14.25
N LYS A 313 -1.93 72.24 14.06
CA LYS A 313 -3.31 71.73 13.88
C LYS A 313 -3.83 71.81 12.44
N GLY A 314 -4.82 70.97 12.12
CA GLY A 314 -5.93 71.26 11.19
C GLY A 314 -6.53 70.00 10.55
N ALA A 315 -7.78 69.91 10.10
CA ALA A 315 -9.03 70.63 10.34
C ALA A 315 -10.11 70.00 9.41
N LYS A 316 -11.30 69.69 9.95
CA LYS A 316 -12.60 69.51 9.22
C LYS A 316 -12.80 68.34 8.23
N GLY A 317 -13.89 67.60 8.44
CA GLY A 317 -14.53 66.68 7.48
C GLY A 317 -15.74 65.96 8.10
N LYS A 318 -16.98 66.37 7.76
CA LYS A 318 -18.24 65.91 8.39
C LYS A 318 -19.03 64.97 7.45
N LYS A 319 -19.57 63.87 8.02
CA LYS A 319 -20.80 63.13 7.58
C LYS A 319 -20.69 62.51 6.15
N VAL A 320 -21.47 61.51 5.74
CA VAL A 320 -22.89 61.16 5.97
C VAL A 320 -23.09 59.64 6.10
N ALA A 321 -24.15 59.22 6.80
CA ALA A 321 -24.59 57.83 6.92
C ALA A 321 -25.73 57.52 5.94
N GLY A 322 -25.79 56.29 5.42
CA GLY A 322 -26.91 55.77 4.62
C GLY A 322 -27.13 54.28 4.93
N ARG A 323 -28.35 53.90 5.33
CA ARG A 323 -28.68 52.57 5.86
C ARG A 323 -29.97 52.04 5.23
N LYS A 324 -29.93 50.81 4.71
CA LYS A 324 -31.06 49.90 4.39
C LYS A 324 -32.20 50.41 3.48
N VAL A 325 -32.47 49.65 2.41
CA VAL A 325 -33.83 49.20 2.04
C VAL A 325 -33.77 47.71 1.68
N ALA A 326 -34.86 46.96 1.87
CA ALA A 326 -35.01 45.54 1.56
C ALA A 326 -36.40 45.27 0.96
N LYS A 327 -36.58 44.07 0.38
CA LYS A 327 -37.74 43.61 -0.42
C LYS A 327 -37.76 44.23 -1.83
N LYS A 328 -38.22 43.52 -2.87
CA LYS A 328 -39.16 42.38 -2.87
C LYS A 328 -38.61 41.19 -3.66
#